data_AF-A0A0S3G6U7-F1
#
_entry.id   AF-A0A0S3G6U7-F1
#
_cell.length_a   1.000
_cell.length_b   1.000
_cell.length_c   1.000
_cell.angle_alpha   90.00
_cell.angle_beta   90.00
_cell.angle_gamma   90.00
#
_symmetry.space_group_name_H-M   'P 1'
#
loop_
_entity.id
_entity.type
_entity.pdbx_description
1 polymer ?
#
loop_
_entity_poly.entity_id
_entity_poly.type
_entity_poly.pdbx_seq_one_letter_code
_entity_poly.pdbx_strand_id
1 'polypeptide(L)' 'MPDMDHLIFVATRMQIRMLSYPKWGDIVRLETYFAEDGRLASRRDWRIIDVATGELLGAATSTWVTINS' A
#
# COMPACT_ATOMS: atom_id res chain seq x y z
N MET A 1 13.16 1.02 16.93
CA MET A 1 12.57 1.71 18.10
C MET A 1 12.37 0.64 19.17
N PRO A 2 12.96 0.77 20.36
CA PRO A 2 12.66 -0.13 21.47
C PRO A 2 11.19 0.06 21.88
N ASP A 3 10.55 -0.98 22.44
CA ASP A 3 9.13 -1.03 22.88
C ASP A 3 8.05 -1.24 21.79
N MET A 4 8.35 -2.00 20.72
CA MET A 4 7.33 -2.46 19.75
C MET A 4 6.78 -3.87 20.01
N ASP A 5 7.17 -4.52 21.11
CA ASP A 5 6.84 -5.95 21.34
C ASP A 5 5.34 -6.24 21.53
N HIS A 6 4.56 -5.19 21.79
CA HIS A 6 3.10 -5.25 21.95
C HIS A 6 2.36 -4.37 20.94
N LEU A 7 2.95 -4.06 19.78
CA LEU A 7 2.33 -3.16 18.81
C LEU A 7 2.01 -3.90 17.51
N ILE A 8 0.78 -3.75 17.02
CA ILE A 8 0.35 -4.27 15.71
C ILE A 8 -0.07 -3.13 14.77
N PHE A 9 0.23 -3.32 13.49
CA PHE A 9 -0.26 -2.45 12.42
C PHE A 9 -1.66 -2.85 12.01
N VAL A 10 -2.59 -1.90 12.09
CA VAL A 10 -3.98 -2.09 11.67
C VAL A 10 -4.29 -1.13 10.53
N ALA A 11 -4.69 -1.67 9.39
CA ALA A 11 -5.20 -0.89 8.26
C ALA A 11 -6.60 -0.39 8.60
N THR A 12 -6.79 0.92 8.69
CA THR A 12 -8.08 1.53 9.03
C THR A 12 -8.88 1.92 7.80
N ARG A 13 -8.19 2.28 6.71
CA ARG A 13 -8.80 2.63 5.43
C ARG A 13 -7.91 2.17 4.29
N MET A 14 -8.52 1.65 3.24
CA MET A 14 -7.85 1.36 1.97
C MET A 14 -8.73 1.84 0.82
N GLN A 15 -8.14 2.53 -0.14
CA GLN A 15 -8.80 2.96 -1.36
C GLN A 15 -7.95 2.50 -2.55
N ILE A 16 -8.60 1.78 -3.47
CA ILE A 16 -7.96 1.21 -4.65
C ILE A 16 -8.69 1.74 -5.88
N ARG A 17 -7.94 2.13 -6.91
CA ARG A 17 -8.46 2.50 -8.22
C ARG A 17 -7.69 1.77 -9.29
N MET A 18 -8.40 0.95 -10.07
CA MET A 18 -7.87 0.25 -11.22
C MET A 18 -8.29 0.96 -12.51
N LEU A 19 -7.33 1.13 -13.42
CA LEU A 19 -7.55 1.57 -14.80
C LEU A 19 -7.79 0.36 -15.71
N SER A 20 -7.04 -0.72 -15.48
CA SER A 20 -7.15 -2.00 -16.16
C SER A 20 -6.73 -3.12 -15.20
N TYR A 21 -7.19 -4.33 -15.47
CA TYR A 21 -6.84 -5.51 -14.66
C TYR A 21 -5.83 -6.38 -15.40
N PRO A 22 -4.81 -6.92 -14.69
CA PRO A 22 -3.86 -7.84 -15.30
C PRO A 22 -4.56 -9.14 -15.69
N LYS A 23 -4.04 -9.80 -16.72
CA LYS A 23 -4.49 -11.12 -17.16
C LYS A 23 -3.61 -12.19 -16.53
N TRP A 24 -4.06 -13.44 -16.64
CA TRP A 24 -3.27 -14.56 -16.18
C TRP A 24 -1.95 -14.65 -16.96
N GLY A 25 -0.85 -14.80 -16.23
CA GLY A 25 0.50 -14.85 -16.79
C GLY A 25 1.20 -13.48 -16.92
N ASP A 26 0.48 -12.36 -16.73
CA ASP A 26 1.10 -11.04 -16.75
C ASP A 26 1.97 -10.82 -15.51
N ILE A 27 3.13 -10.21 -15.70
CA ILE A 27 4.04 -9.83 -14.61
C ILE A 27 3.76 -8.37 -14.27
N VAL A 28 3.47 -8.10 -12.99
CA VAL A 28 3.24 -6.75 -12.49
C VAL A 28 4.32 -6.33 -11.50
N ARG A 29 4.72 -5.05 -11.57
CA ARG A 29 5.56 -4.40 -10.58
C ARG A 29 4.69 -3.63 -9.60
N LEU A 30 4.90 -3.89 -8.32
CA LEU A 30 4.27 -3.18 -7.21
C LEU A 30 5.30 -2.22 -6.60
N GLU A 31 5.10 -0.93 -6.80
CA GLU A 31 5.88 0.11 -6.13
C GLU A 31 5.11 0.55 -4.90
N THR A 32 5.77 0.61 -3.74
CA THR A 32 5.15 1.03 -2.48
C THR A 32 5.95 2.13 -1.82
N TYR A 33 5.24 3.13 -1.29
CA TYR A 33 5.82 4.27 -0.60
C TYR A 33 5.18 4.39 0.77
N PHE A 34 6.01 4.61 1.78
CA PHE A 34 5.57 4.82 3.14
C PHE A 34 5.78 6.28 3.53
N ALA A 35 4.76 6.89 4.12
CA ALA A 35 4.80 8.27 4.59
C ALA A 35 4.12 8.39 5.95
N GLU A 36 4.58 9.33 6.76
CA GLU A 36 3.86 9.75 7.96
C GLU A 36 2.59 10.50 7.56
N ASP A 37 1.47 10.22 8.25
CA ASP A 37 0.18 10.83 7.99
C ASP A 37 -0.44 11.32 9.31
N GLY A 38 0.02 12.48 9.76
CA GLY A 38 -0.29 13.00 11.08
C GLY A 38 0.45 12.26 12.20
N ARG A 39 -0.05 12.39 13.43
CA ARG A 39 0.70 11.96 14.64
C ARG A 39 0.59 10.46 14.96
N LEU A 40 -0.52 9.82 14.58
CA LEU A 40 -0.84 8.43 14.97
C LEU A 40 -1.05 7.51 13.77
N ALA A 41 -1.07 8.08 12.56
CA ALA A 41 -1.35 7.35 11.36
C ALA A 41 -0.15 7.38 10.41
N SER A 42 -0.03 6.32 9.62
CA SER A 42 0.93 6.20 8.54
C SER A 42 0.18 5.91 7.26
N ARG A 43 0.60 6.56 6.18
CA ARG A 43 0.05 6.29 4.85
C ARG A 43 0.97 5.34 4.10
N ARG A 44 0.37 4.35 3.45
CA ARG A 44 1.06 3.53 2.45
C ARG A 44 0.38 3.71 1.10
N ASP A 45 1.16 4.17 0.14
CA ASP A 45 0.74 4.37 -1.25
C ASP A 45 1.31 3.25 -2.12
N TRP A 46 0.58 2.88 -3.16
CA TRP A 46 0.98 1.86 -4.12
C TRP A 46 0.72 2.27 -5.56
N ARG A 47 1.60 1.80 -6.44
CA ARG A 47 1.41 1.82 -7.90
C ARG A 47 1.57 0.39 -8.43
N ILE A 48 0.64 -0.03 -9.28
CA ILE A 48 0.63 -1.34 -9.93
C ILE A 48 0.91 -1.11 -11.41
N ILE A 49 2.02 -1.63 -11.91
CA ILE A 49 2.53 -1.36 -13.25
C ILE A 49 2.70 -2.69 -13.99
N ASP A 50 2.25 -2.76 -15.25
CA ASP A 50 2.57 -3.88 -16.12
C ASP A 50 4.04 -3.84 -16.51
N VAL A 51 4.76 -4.95 -16.33
CA VAL A 51 6.21 -4.99 -16.60
C VAL A 51 6.53 -5.00 -18.08
N ALA A 52 5.68 -5.61 -18.91
CA ALA A 52 5.91 -5.73 -20.34
C ALA A 52 5.64 -4.42 -21.08
N THR A 53 4.60 -3.69 -20.71
CA THR A 53 4.20 -2.43 -21.37
C THR A 53 4.68 -1.19 -20.62
N GLY A 54 4.96 -1.29 -19.32
CA GLY A 54 5.24 -0.14 -18.46
C GLY A 54 3.99 0.68 -18.10
N GLU A 55 2.80 0.23 -18.48
CA GLU A 55 1.55 0.95 -18.21
C GLU A 55 1.14 0.86 -16.74
N LEU A 56 0.57 1.95 -16.23
CA LEU A 56 -0.05 1.96 -14.91
C LEU A 56 -1.39 1.23 -14.97
N LEU A 57 -1.48 0.09 -14.30
CA LEU A 57 -2.72 -0.70 -14.19
C LEU A 57 -3.64 -0.13 -13.10
N GLY A 58 -3.06 0.40 -12.03
CA GLY A 58 -3.83 0.97 -10.93
C GLY A 58 -2.97 1.57 -9.84
N ALA A 59 -3.63 2.18 -8.87
CA ALA A 59 -3.00 2.74 -7.69
C ALA A 59 -3.87 2.49 -6.46
N ALA A 60 -3.23 2.47 -5.30
CA ALA A 60 -3.92 2.38 -4.03
C ALA A 60 -3.31 3.32 -3.01
N THR A 61 -4.10 3.68 -2.00
CA THR A 61 -3.65 4.38 -0.81
C THR A 61 -4.31 3.76 0.41
N SER A 62 -3.62 3.78 1.53
CA SER A 62 -4.13 3.25 2.80
C SER A 62 -3.63 4.05 3.98
N THR A 63 -4.45 4.06 5.02
CA THR A 63 -4.10 4.62 6.32
C THR A 63 -3.96 3.48 7.31
N TRP A 64 -2.86 3.49 8.04
CA TRP A 64 -2.49 2.51 9.05
C TRP A 64 -2.33 3.21 10.38
N VAL A 65 -2.74 2.54 11.45
CA VAL A 65 -2.43 2.96 12.81
C VAL A 65 -1.68 1.84 13.50
N THR A 66 -0.89 2.20 14.50
CA THR A 66 -0.26 1.23 15.39
C THR A 66 -1.06 1.20 16.68
N ILE A 67 -1.53 0.01 17.08
CA ILE A 67 -2.26 -0.17 18.34
C ILE A 67 -1.55 -1.19 19.22
N ASN A 68 -1.80 -1.11 20.52
CA ASN A 68 -1.35 -2.13 21.45
C ASN A 68 -2.12 -3.44 21.21
N SER A 69 -1.40 -4.57 21.18
CA SER A 69 -1.91 -5.92 20.94
C SER A 69 -2.50 -6.54 22.20
#